data_AF-A0A537FT62-F1
#
_entry.id   AF-A0A537FT62-F1
#
_cell.length_a   1.000
_cell.length_b   1.000
_cell.length_c   1.000
_cell.angle_alpha   90.00
_cell.angle_beta   90.00
_cell.angle_gamma   90.00
#
_symmetry.space_group_name_H-M   'P 1'
#
loop_
_entity.id
_entity.type
_entity.pdbx_description
1 polymer ?
#
loop_
_entity_poly.entity_id
_entity_poly.type
_entity_poly.pdbx_seq_one_letter_code
_entity_poly.pdbx_strand_id
1 'polypeptide(L)'
;MTDTPGGKEASKKTFGYIELLTKEARKAMTGEFNQKHKGAGFGKIPEILSQITIDWFTKRDKNIRLTLQSTPEAKNGQVRMIFNGDSKSAHFKMRLDATFSVSGQSPDSPAYLKDLNFAVDSRDFY
;
A
#
# COMPACT_ATOMS: atom_id res chain seq x y z
N MET A 1 22.92 14.55 -23.55
CA MET A 1 21.76 13.69 -23.22
C MET A 1 20.79 14.58 -22.47
N THR A 2 19.75 15.06 -23.16
CA THR A 2 18.81 16.09 -22.68
C THR A 2 17.73 15.45 -21.84
N ASP A 3 17.78 15.69 -20.53
CA ASP A 3 16.62 15.59 -19.63
C ASP A 3 15.58 16.60 -20.13
N THR A 4 14.50 16.13 -20.76
CA THR A 4 13.43 17.02 -21.23
C THR A 4 12.76 17.66 -20.01
N PRO A 5 12.67 19.00 -19.90
CA PRO A 5 12.10 19.69 -18.73
C PRO A 5 10.72 19.19 -18.29
N GLY A 6 9.93 18.63 -19.23
CA GLY A 6 8.61 18.06 -18.97
C GLY A 6 8.59 16.78 -18.12
N GLY A 7 9.64 15.95 -18.13
CA GLY A 7 9.66 14.69 -17.39
C GLY A 7 9.72 14.87 -15.87
N LYS A 8 10.53 15.83 -15.41
CA LYS A 8 10.66 16.18 -13.98
C LYS A 8 9.39 16.83 -13.43
N GLU A 9 8.71 17.65 -14.24
CA GLU A 9 7.45 18.26 -13.83
C GLU A 9 6.30 17.25 -13.80
N ALA A 10 6.24 16.34 -14.77
CA ALA A 10 5.28 15.25 -14.79
C ALA A 10 5.44 14.33 -13.58
N SER A 11 6.67 13.93 -13.24
CA SER A 11 6.95 13.08 -12.07
C SER A 11 6.53 13.74 -10.76
N LYS A 12 6.76 15.05 -10.59
CA LYS A 12 6.30 15.81 -9.40
C LYS A 12 4.77 15.86 -9.30
N LYS A 13 4.07 16.04 -10.41
CA LYS A 13 2.60 16.02 -10.44
C LYS A 13 2.07 14.64 -10.09
N THR A 14 2.67 13.59 -10.64
CA THR A 14 2.33 12.20 -10.30
C THR A 14 2.58 11.93 -8.82
N PHE A 15 3.72 12.34 -8.26
CA PHE A 15 4.00 12.20 -6.83
C PHE A 15 2.91 12.84 -5.96
N GLY A 16 2.56 14.11 -6.21
CA GLY A 16 1.51 14.80 -5.46
C GLY A 16 0.15 14.11 -5.55
N TYR A 17 -0.17 13.58 -6.73
CA TYR A 17 -1.40 12.81 -6.93
C TYR A 17 -1.40 11.47 -6.17
N ILE A 18 -0.32 10.70 -6.25
CA ILE A 18 -0.17 9.43 -5.52
C ILE A 18 -0.18 9.69 -4.00
N GLU A 19 0.43 10.77 -3.52
CA GLU A 19 0.39 11.15 -2.11
C GLU A 19 -1.05 11.45 -1.63
N LEU A 20 -1.90 12.03 -2.49
CA LEU A 20 -3.30 12.22 -2.18
C LEU A 20 -4.06 10.88 -2.15
N LEU A 21 -3.82 10.00 -3.12
CA LEU A 21 -4.45 8.69 -3.18
C LEU A 21 -4.07 7.80 -2.00
N THR A 22 -2.84 7.86 -1.50
CA THR A 22 -2.42 7.09 -0.31
C THR A 22 -3.21 7.48 0.94
N LYS A 23 -3.56 8.77 1.10
CA LYS A 23 -4.42 9.26 2.20
C LYS A 23 -5.86 8.77 2.06
N GLU A 24 -6.39 8.73 0.83
CA GLU A 24 -7.71 8.16 0.55
C GLU A 24 -7.75 6.64 0.80
N ALA A 25 -6.74 5.92 0.28
CA ALA A 25 -6.57 4.48 0.44
C ALA A 25 -6.53 4.07 1.90
N ARG A 26 -5.77 4.81 2.73
CA ARG A 26 -5.69 4.57 4.18
C ARG A 26 -7.08 4.51 4.82
N LYS A 27 -7.94 5.50 4.53
CA LYS A 27 -9.29 5.56 5.10
C LYS A 27 -10.17 4.43 4.59
N ALA A 28 -10.20 4.22 3.28
CA ALA A 28 -11.04 3.21 2.64
C ALA A 28 -10.66 1.80 3.10
N MET A 29 -9.37 1.47 3.09
CA MET A 29 -8.89 0.14 3.45
C MET A 29 -9.01 -0.15 4.94
N THR A 30 -8.83 0.86 5.81
CA THR A 30 -9.11 0.69 7.25
C THR A 30 -10.59 0.32 7.47
N GLY A 31 -11.50 0.99 6.77
CA GLY A 31 -12.93 0.70 6.81
C GLY A 31 -13.25 -0.70 6.28
N GLU A 32 -12.76 -1.02 5.08
CA GLU A 32 -12.98 -2.32 4.43
C GLU A 32 -12.44 -3.49 5.27
N PHE A 33 -11.22 -3.36 5.78
CA PHE A 33 -10.63 -4.39 6.64
C PHE A 33 -11.48 -4.61 7.91
N ASN A 34 -11.86 -3.54 8.60
CA ASN A 34 -12.64 -3.65 9.83
C ASN A 34 -14.06 -4.19 9.62
N GLN A 35 -14.63 -4.02 8.42
CA GLN A 35 -15.96 -4.54 8.08
C GLN A 35 -15.92 -6.00 7.63
N LYS A 36 -14.92 -6.39 6.82
CA LYS A 36 -14.92 -7.69 6.12
C LYS A 36 -13.92 -8.70 6.67
N HIS A 37 -12.86 -8.25 7.33
CA HIS A 37 -11.70 -9.06 7.69
C HIS A 37 -11.30 -8.94 9.16
N LYS A 38 -12.11 -8.27 9.98
CA LYS A 38 -11.87 -8.13 11.42
C LYS A 38 -11.77 -9.51 12.08
N GLY A 39 -10.68 -9.75 12.80
CA GLY A 39 -10.45 -11.02 13.48
C GLY A 39 -9.97 -12.14 12.56
N ALA A 40 -9.62 -11.86 11.30
CA ALA A 40 -8.95 -12.84 10.44
C ALA A 40 -7.64 -13.32 11.09
N GLY A 41 -7.27 -14.58 10.82
CA GLY A 41 -6.02 -15.15 11.30
C GLY A 41 -4.81 -14.37 10.78
N PHE A 42 -3.86 -14.05 11.66
CA PHE A 42 -2.72 -13.19 11.34
C PHE A 42 -1.92 -13.65 10.09
N GLY A 43 -1.79 -14.96 9.88
CA GLY A 43 -1.10 -15.54 8.73
C GLY A 43 -1.75 -15.22 7.37
N LYS A 44 -3.05 -14.89 7.33
CA LYS A 44 -3.78 -14.52 6.11
C LYS A 44 -3.75 -13.03 5.83
N ILE A 45 -3.33 -12.22 6.80
CA ILE A 45 -3.35 -10.76 6.71
C ILE A 45 -2.49 -10.22 5.55
N PRO A 46 -1.28 -10.74 5.29
CA PRO A 46 -0.48 -10.26 4.16
C PRO A 46 -1.18 -10.47 2.81
N GLU A 47 -1.84 -11.60 2.60
CA GLU A 47 -2.58 -11.84 1.36
C GLU A 47 -3.77 -10.89 1.23
N ILE A 48 -4.57 -10.77 2.30
CA ILE A 48 -5.74 -9.88 2.35
C ILE A 48 -5.33 -8.43 2.07
N LEU A 49 -4.34 -7.91 2.80
CA LEU A 49 -3.89 -6.53 2.65
C LEU A 49 -3.34 -6.26 1.25
N SER A 50 -2.59 -7.20 0.66
CA SER A 50 -2.09 -7.05 -0.71
C SER A 50 -3.25 -6.93 -1.70
N GLN A 51 -4.20 -7.86 -1.63
CA GLN A 51 -5.33 -7.91 -2.55
C GLN A 51 -6.19 -6.65 -2.46
N ILE A 52 -6.60 -6.23 -1.25
CA ILE A 52 -7.43 -5.03 -1.09
C ILE A 52 -6.70 -3.76 -1.56
N THR A 53 -5.36 -3.70 -1.39
CA THR A 53 -4.56 -2.55 -1.85
C THR A 53 -4.59 -2.47 -3.36
N ILE A 54 -4.25 -3.56 -4.05
CA ILE A 54 -4.19 -3.62 -5.51
C ILE A 54 -5.57 -3.33 -6.10
N ASP A 55 -6.62 -3.93 -5.54
CA ASP A 55 -8.00 -3.73 -6.00
C ASP A 55 -8.46 -2.28 -5.80
N TRP A 56 -8.13 -1.66 -4.67
CA TRP A 56 -8.53 -0.28 -4.40
C TRP A 56 -7.91 0.69 -5.41
N PHE A 57 -6.60 0.61 -5.64
CA PHE A 57 -5.93 1.49 -6.60
C PHE A 57 -6.39 1.23 -8.04
N THR A 58 -6.54 -0.03 -8.44
CA THR A 58 -7.02 -0.39 -9.79
C THR A 58 -8.44 0.11 -10.05
N LYS A 59 -9.32 0.04 -9.05
CA LYS A 59 -10.69 0.59 -9.14
C LYS A 59 -10.71 2.11 -9.13
N ARG A 60 -9.82 2.73 -8.35
CA ARG A 60 -9.75 4.19 -8.18
C ARG A 60 -9.27 4.91 -9.43
N ASP A 61 -8.26 4.37 -10.10
CA ASP A 61 -7.74 4.88 -11.37
C ASP A 61 -7.11 3.75 -12.20
N LYS A 62 -7.70 3.50 -13.38
CA LYS A 62 -7.23 2.46 -14.31
C LYS A 62 -5.84 2.73 -14.89
N ASN A 63 -5.34 3.96 -14.76
CA ASN A 63 -4.00 4.33 -15.18
C ASN A 63 -2.93 4.01 -14.13
N ILE A 64 -3.33 3.62 -12.92
CA ILE A 64 -2.41 3.20 -11.86
C ILE A 64 -2.44 1.68 -11.78
N ARG A 65 -1.25 1.09 -11.80
CA ARG A 65 -1.07 -0.35 -11.54
C ARG A 65 -0.15 -0.49 -10.35
N LEU A 66 -0.50 -1.41 -9.45
CA LEU A 66 0.36 -1.81 -8.34
C LEU A 66 0.64 -3.30 -8.46
N THR A 67 1.88 -3.67 -8.19
CA THR A 67 2.30 -5.07 -8.05
C THR A 67 3.06 -5.23 -6.74
N LEU A 68 2.76 -6.28 -5.99
CA LEU A 68 3.48 -6.58 -4.77
C LEU A 68 4.92 -6.97 -5.13
N GLN A 69 5.88 -6.20 -4.65
CA GLN A 69 7.30 -6.47 -4.84
C GLN A 69 7.82 -7.41 -3.75
N SER A 70 7.54 -7.10 -2.49
CA SER A 70 8.02 -7.89 -1.35
C SER A 70 7.21 -7.63 -0.08
N THR A 71 7.29 -8.58 0.84
CA THR A 71 6.79 -8.47 2.22
C THR A 71 7.95 -8.68 3.19
N PRO A 72 8.76 -7.63 3.46
CA PRO A 72 9.90 -7.75 4.36
C PRO A 72 9.49 -8.23 5.75
N GLU A 73 10.39 -8.95 6.41
CA GLU A 73 10.18 -9.37 7.80
C GLU A 73 9.93 -8.14 8.69
N ALA A 74 8.92 -8.25 9.55
CA ALA A 74 8.48 -7.21 10.46
C ALA A 74 8.29 -7.79 11.86
N LYS A 75 8.15 -6.94 12.88
CA LYS A 75 7.92 -7.41 14.26
C LYS A 75 6.57 -8.14 14.33
N ASN A 76 6.40 -9.00 15.35
CA ASN A 76 5.11 -9.66 15.61
C ASN A 76 3.95 -8.65 15.63
N GLY A 77 2.87 -8.99 14.92
CA GLY A 77 1.71 -8.11 14.76
C GLY A 77 1.93 -6.96 13.78
N GLN A 78 3.07 -6.86 13.09
CA GLN A 78 3.31 -5.88 12.05
C GLN A 78 3.34 -6.54 10.68
N VAL A 79 2.82 -5.84 9.68
CA VAL A 79 2.91 -6.24 8.28
C VAL A 79 3.48 -5.06 7.50
N ARG A 80 4.56 -5.32 6.77
CA ARG A 80 5.16 -4.36 5.83
C ARG A 80 5.10 -4.93 4.43
N MET A 81 4.69 -4.10 3.48
CA MET A 81 4.67 -4.44 2.06
C MET A 81 5.30 -3.33 1.25
N ILE A 82 6.03 -3.73 0.21
CA ILE A 82 6.56 -2.83 -0.80
C ILE A 82 5.88 -3.19 -2.12
N PHE A 83 5.31 -2.18 -2.76
CA PHE A 83 4.69 -2.28 -4.07
C PHE A 83 5.52 -1.51 -5.09
N ASN A 84 5.65 -2.09 -6.28
CA ASN A 84 6.00 -1.33 -7.47
C ASN A 84 4.72 -0.74 -8.05
N GLY A 85 4.77 0.53 -8.38
CA GLY A 85 3.68 1.28 -8.98
C GLY A 85 4.05 1.78 -10.36
N ASP A 86 3.11 1.66 -11.28
CA ASP A 86 3.22 2.18 -12.63
C ASP A 86 2.06 3.13 -12.90
N SER A 87 2.38 4.30 -13.44
CA SER A 87 1.41 5.24 -13.99
C SER A 87 1.75 5.55 -15.45
N LYS A 88 0.88 6.30 -16.14
CA LYS A 88 1.19 6.80 -17.49
C LYS A 88 2.46 7.65 -17.58
N SER A 89 2.88 8.26 -16.47
CA SER A 89 3.86 9.34 -16.48
C SER A 89 5.06 9.12 -15.56
N ALA A 90 5.05 8.05 -14.76
CA ALA A 90 6.15 7.71 -13.84
C ALA A 90 5.99 6.28 -13.32
N HIS A 91 7.13 5.64 -13.06
CA HIS A 91 7.26 4.49 -12.18
C HIS A 91 7.47 4.98 -10.75
N PHE A 92 6.99 4.23 -9.75
CA PHE A 92 7.17 4.59 -8.35
C PHE A 92 7.21 3.38 -7.41
N LYS A 93 7.66 3.61 -6.17
CA LYS A 93 7.52 2.65 -5.07
C LYS A 93 6.56 3.17 -4.02
N MET A 94 5.80 2.25 -3.45
CA MET A 94 4.89 2.54 -2.35
C MET A 94 5.08 1.51 -1.24
N ARG A 95 5.16 1.99 0.00
CA ARG A 95 5.21 1.16 1.20
C ARG A 95 3.88 1.21 1.91
N LEU A 96 3.40 0.03 2.33
CA LEU A 96 2.31 -0.13 3.29
C LEU A 96 2.91 -0.64 4.59
N ASP A 97 2.60 0.03 5.70
CA ASP A 97 2.89 -0.44 7.05
C ASP A 97 1.56 -0.60 7.80
N ALA A 98 1.32 -1.78 8.39
CA ALA A 98 0.14 -2.05 9.20
C ALA A 98 0.54 -2.68 10.54
N THR A 99 -0.18 -2.29 11.59
CA THR A 99 0.00 -2.83 12.94
C THR A 99 -1.30 -3.44 13.44
N PHE A 100 -1.21 -4.62 14.03
CA PHE A 100 -2.32 -5.43 14.52
C PHE A 100 -2.17 -5.76 16.00
N SER A 101 -3.31 -5.85 16.69
CA SER A 101 -3.41 -6.65 17.90
C SER A 101 -3.62 -8.11 17.51
N VAL A 102 -2.74 -9.01 17.93
CA VAL A 102 -2.87 -10.45 17.67
C VAL A 102 -3.16 -11.16 18.99
N SER A 103 -4.29 -11.87 19.05
CA SER A 103 -4.72 -12.62 20.23
C SER A 103 -4.10 -14.02 20.26
N GLY A 104 -2.80 -14.10 20.49
CA GLY A 104 -2.04 -15.36 20.60
C GLY A 104 -0.75 -15.36 19.78
N GLN A 105 -0.14 -16.55 19.67
CA GLN A 105 1.14 -16.76 18.97
C GLN A 105 1.00 -17.66 17.73
N SER A 106 -0.21 -18.11 17.39
CA SER A 106 -0.47 -18.96 16.23
C SER A 106 -0.71 -18.10 14.98
N PRO A 107 -0.35 -18.58 13.76
CA PRO A 107 -0.77 -17.94 12.51
C PRO A 107 -2.29 -17.78 12.38
N ASP A 108 -3.08 -18.63 13.04
CA ASP A 108 -4.54 -18.55 13.03
C ASP A 108 -5.10 -17.63 14.13
N SER A 109 -4.24 -17.04 14.97
CA SER A 109 -4.67 -16.13 16.02
C SER A 109 -5.41 -14.92 15.43
N PRO A 110 -6.58 -14.55 15.96
CA PRO A 110 -7.34 -13.41 15.47
C PRO A 110 -6.52 -12.12 15.52
N ALA A 111 -6.54 -11.37 14.42
CA ALA A 111 -5.86 -10.10 14.28
C ALA A 111 -6.84 -8.93 14.13
N TYR A 112 -6.55 -7.82 14.82
CA TYR A 112 -7.35 -6.60 14.81
C TYR A 112 -6.49 -5.41 14.39
N LEU A 113 -6.87 -4.74 13.30
CA LEU A 113 -6.13 -3.60 12.76
C LEU A 113 -6.11 -2.45 13.78
N LYS A 114 -4.91 -2.00 14.16
CA LYS A 114 -4.68 -0.84 15.04
C LYS A 114 -4.33 0.40 14.23
N ASP A 115 -3.41 0.23 13.27
CA ASP A 115 -2.98 1.30 12.38
C ASP A 115 -2.63 0.75 11.02
N LEU A 116 -2.86 1.56 10.00
CA LEU A 116 -2.54 1.32 8.60
C LEU A 116 -1.99 2.63 8.05
N ASN A 117 -0.84 2.60 7.40
CA ASN A 117 -0.29 3.76 6.75
C ASN A 117 0.36 3.41 5.41
N PHE A 118 0.37 4.40 4.54
CA PHE A 118 1.04 4.36 3.26
C PHE A 118 2.15 5.41 3.23
N ALA A 119 3.26 5.08 2.56
CA ALA A 119 4.35 5.99 2.33
C ALA A 119 4.84 5.87 0.88
N VAL A 120 5.13 7.02 0.29
CA VAL A 120 5.77 7.17 -1.02
C VAL A 120 6.89 8.19 -0.88
N ASP A 121 7.99 8.00 -1.60
CA ASP A 121 9.13 8.91 -1.60
C ASP A 121 9.26 9.53 -2.98
N SER A 122 9.38 10.85 -3.08
CA SER A 122 9.49 11.55 -4.37
C SER A 122 10.74 11.15 -5.16
N ARG A 123 11.77 10.61 -4.50
CA ARG A 123 12.99 10.10 -5.12
C ARG A 123 12.77 8.76 -5.84
N ASP A 124 11.70 8.05 -5.50
CA ASP A 124 11.34 6.79 -6.15
C ASP A 124 10.53 7.01 -7.44
N PHE A 125 10.27 8.26 -7.86
CA PHE A 125 9.49 8.59 -9.06
C PHE A 125 10.41 8.95 -10.24
N TYR A 126 10.32 8.21 -11.34
CA TYR A 126 11.11 8.43 -12.56
C TYR A 126 10.40 7.95 -13.84
#